data_AF-A0A1F3SYY3-F1
#
_entry.id   AF-A0A1F3SYY3-F1
#
_cell.length_a   1.000
_cell.length_b   1.000
_cell.length_c   1.000
_cell.angle_alpha   90.00
_cell.angle_beta   90.00
_cell.angle_gamma   90.00
#
_symmetry.space_group_name_H-M   'P 1'
#
loop_
_entity.id
_entity.type
_entity.pdbx_description
1 polymer ?
#
loop_
_entity_poly.entity_id
_entity_poly.type
_entity_poly.pdbx_seq_one_letter_code
_entity_poly.pdbx_strand_id
1 'polypeptide(L)'
;MESIVKYQKFVCPCCGYDGLDTKPYKDIPNPPYPINLTPPYSNHWGEGSYDVCLCCGFEYGLDDEPGPGLKPDSFESYLKNWVQNESCKWFEPKSKPTDWDIVKQLEAAGISVPEYIRLARQLTGKK
;
A
#
# COMPACT_ATOMS: atom_id res chain seq x y z
N MET A 1 24.36 -25.96 7.48
CA MET A 1 24.26 -24.54 7.87
C MET A 1 23.47 -23.87 6.76
N GLU A 2 22.15 -23.96 6.84
CA GLU A 2 21.28 -23.34 5.83
C GLU A 2 21.42 -21.84 5.97
N SER A 3 22.08 -21.24 5.00
CA SER A 3 22.15 -19.80 4.82
C SER A 3 20.72 -19.27 4.82
N ILE A 4 20.37 -18.54 5.86
CA ILE A 4 19.09 -17.82 5.94
C ILE A 4 19.18 -16.74 4.86
N VAL A 5 18.69 -17.05 3.65
CA VAL A 5 18.48 -16.05 2.62
C VAL A 5 17.42 -15.12 3.21
N LYS A 6 17.86 -13.98 3.74
CA LYS A 6 16.96 -12.95 4.23
C LYS A 6 16.31 -12.36 2.98
N TYR A 7 15.15 -12.90 2.59
CA TYR A 7 14.35 -12.35 1.51
C TYR A 7 14.12 -10.88 1.80
N GLN A 8 14.55 -10.03 0.87
CA GLN A 8 14.31 -8.60 0.94
C GLN A 8 12.81 -8.40 0.75
N LYS A 9 12.09 -8.09 1.82
CA LYS A 9 10.69 -7.73 1.72
C LYS A 9 10.57 -6.26 1.33
N PHE A 10 9.61 -5.96 0.45
CA PHE A 10 9.35 -4.60 -0.03
C PHE A 10 8.10 -4.02 0.62
N VAL A 11 8.02 -2.68 0.59
CA VAL A 11 6.93 -1.91 1.20
C VAL A 11 5.92 -1.51 0.13
N CYS A 12 4.65 -1.71 0.43
CA CYS A 12 3.54 -1.21 -0.37
C CYS A 12 3.45 0.32 -0.27
N PRO A 13 3.58 1.06 -1.39
CA PRO A 13 3.48 2.51 -1.38
C PRO A 13 2.08 3.03 -1.06
N CYS A 14 1.05 2.19 -1.22
CA CYS A 14 -0.33 2.53 -0.90
C CYS A 14 -0.62 2.47 0.60
N CYS A 15 -0.27 1.37 1.28
CA CYS A 15 -0.71 1.14 2.67
C CYS A 15 0.42 0.90 3.68
N GLY A 16 1.68 0.85 3.25
CA GLY A 16 2.83 0.60 4.13
C GLY A 16 3.04 -0.85 4.53
N TYR A 17 2.31 -1.82 3.96
CA TYR A 17 2.57 -3.24 4.20
C TYR A 17 3.99 -3.61 3.76
N ASP A 18 4.81 -4.15 4.66
CA ASP A 18 6.24 -4.43 4.49
C ASP A 18 6.54 -5.88 4.09
N GLY A 19 5.53 -6.60 3.59
CA GLY A 19 5.59 -8.02 3.28
C GLY A 19 5.42 -8.36 1.81
N LEU A 20 5.77 -7.45 0.89
CA LEU A 20 5.75 -7.75 -0.54
C LEU A 20 6.97 -8.60 -0.94
N ASP A 21 6.75 -9.60 -1.79
CA ASP A 21 7.81 -10.47 -2.31
C ASP A 21 8.57 -9.83 -3.48
N THR A 22 7.89 -8.98 -4.25
CA THR A 22 8.47 -8.23 -5.38
C THR A 22 8.40 -6.72 -5.12
N LYS A 23 9.32 -5.96 -5.73
CA LYS A 23 9.22 -4.50 -5.76
C LYS A 23 7.97 -4.09 -6.53
N PRO A 24 7.15 -3.15 -6.01
CA PRO A 24 5.98 -2.61 -6.73
C PRO A 24 6.28 -2.09 -8.15
N TYR A 25 7.42 -1.41 -8.30
CA TYR A 25 7.93 -0.94 -9.58
C TYR A 25 9.45 -1.14 -9.61
N LYS A 26 10.01 -1.32 -10.81
CA LYS A 26 11.43 -1.60 -11.04
C LYS A 26 12.38 -0.71 -10.23
N ASP A 27 12.18 0.60 -10.31
CA ASP A 27 13.08 1.63 -9.79
C ASP A 27 12.47 2.43 -8.61
N ILE A 28 11.43 1.88 -7.95
CA ILE A 28 10.80 2.55 -6.80
C ILE A 28 11.81 2.70 -5.64
N PRO A 29 11.92 3.90 -5.02
CA PRO A 29 12.77 4.08 -3.85
C PRO A 29 12.14 3.43 -2.61
N ASN A 30 12.92 3.34 -1.52
CA ASN A 30 12.33 3.08 -0.21
C ASN A 30 11.52 4.31 0.27
N PRO A 31 10.49 4.12 1.11
CA PRO A 31 9.75 5.23 1.70
C PRO A 31 10.67 6.17 2.52
N PRO A 32 10.30 7.46 2.68
CA PRO A 32 9.05 8.07 2.22
C PRO A 32 8.99 8.30 0.71
N TYR A 33 7.80 8.13 0.13
CA TYR A 33 7.58 8.35 -1.29
C TYR A 33 7.25 9.83 -1.58
N PRO A 34 7.59 10.35 -2.78
CA PRO A 34 7.19 11.69 -3.20
C PRO A 34 5.66 11.84 -3.23
N ILE A 35 5.15 12.89 -2.55
CA ILE A 35 3.71 13.10 -2.29
C ILE A 35 2.92 13.74 -3.44
N ASN A 36 3.58 14.14 -4.54
CA ASN A 36 2.97 14.86 -5.66
C ASN A 36 3.07 14.08 -6.99
N LEU A 37 3.12 12.75 -6.92
CA LEU A 37 3.11 11.91 -8.12
C LEU A 37 1.68 11.52 -8.47
N THR A 38 1.37 11.58 -9.76
CA THR A 38 0.12 11.08 -10.31
C THR A 38 0.38 9.81 -11.11
N PRO A 39 -0.57 8.86 -11.09
CA PRO A 39 -0.49 7.66 -11.92
C PRO A 39 -0.53 8.02 -13.43
N PRO A 40 0.00 7.14 -14.31
CA PRO A 40 0.58 5.84 -13.98
C PRO A 40 1.99 5.98 -13.39
N TYR A 41 2.31 5.16 -12.39
CA TYR A 41 3.60 5.26 -11.70
C TYR A 41 4.75 4.67 -12.52
N SER A 42 4.42 3.91 -13.56
CA SER A 42 5.37 3.41 -14.55
C SER A 42 6.20 4.53 -15.21
N ASN A 43 5.63 5.73 -15.36
CA ASN A 43 6.33 6.91 -15.85
C ASN A 43 7.41 7.44 -14.91
N HIS A 44 7.36 7.10 -13.62
CA HIS A 44 8.29 7.60 -12.60
C HIS A 44 9.29 6.53 -12.17
N TRP A 45 8.88 5.27 -12.11
CA TRP A 45 9.66 4.18 -11.50
C TRP A 45 9.81 2.94 -12.39
N GLY A 46 9.47 3.05 -13.67
CA GLY A 46 9.57 1.94 -14.62
C GLY A 46 8.48 0.90 -14.42
N GLU A 47 8.63 -0.25 -15.07
CA GLU A 47 7.61 -1.31 -15.13
C GLU A 47 7.07 -1.69 -13.73
N GLY A 48 5.73 -1.76 -13.64
CA GLY A 48 5.02 -2.26 -12.46
C GLY A 48 5.13 -3.77 -12.35
N SER A 49 5.08 -4.30 -11.13
CA SER A 49 5.25 -5.74 -10.92
C SER A 49 4.04 -6.58 -11.27
N TYR A 50 2.85 -5.99 -11.40
CA TYR A 50 1.56 -6.69 -11.48
C TYR A 50 1.21 -7.57 -10.25
N ASP A 51 2.10 -7.63 -9.25
CA ASP A 51 1.79 -8.19 -7.93
C ASP A 51 0.68 -7.39 -7.22
N VAL A 52 -0.11 -8.11 -6.43
CA VAL A 52 -1.20 -7.57 -5.62
C VAL A 52 -0.77 -7.49 -4.15
N CYS A 53 -0.96 -6.34 -3.52
CA CYS A 53 -0.68 -6.18 -2.09
C CYS A 53 -1.61 -7.06 -1.22
N LEU A 54 -1.04 -8.02 -0.47
CA LEU A 54 -1.81 -8.90 0.44
C LEU A 54 -2.58 -8.15 1.53
N CYS A 55 -2.15 -6.92 1.87
CA CYS A 55 -2.85 -6.06 2.81
C CYS A 55 -4.01 -5.30 2.14
N CYS A 56 -3.71 -4.32 1.29
CA CYS A 56 -4.75 -3.41 0.76
C CYS A 56 -5.39 -3.85 -0.55
N GLY A 57 -4.79 -4.78 -1.29
CA GLY A 57 -5.31 -5.24 -2.58
C GLY A 57 -4.88 -4.43 -3.81
N PHE A 58 -4.08 -3.38 -3.64
CA PHE A 58 -3.56 -2.60 -4.78
C PHE A 58 -2.70 -3.46 -5.71
N GLU A 59 -2.99 -3.44 -7.01
CA GLU A 59 -2.24 -4.11 -8.08
C GLU A 59 -1.40 -3.10 -8.87
N TYR A 60 -0.07 -3.26 -8.82
CA TYR A 60 0.87 -2.28 -9.37
C TYR A 60 1.01 -2.40 -10.90
N GLY A 61 0.69 -1.32 -11.63
CA GLY A 61 0.62 -1.32 -13.08
C GLY A 61 -0.75 -1.74 -13.64
N LEU A 62 -1.75 -1.95 -12.79
CA LEU A 62 -3.14 -2.17 -13.20
C LEU A 62 -4.09 -1.15 -12.56
N ASP A 63 -4.12 -1.02 -11.23
CA ASP A 63 -5.01 -0.07 -10.55
C ASP A 63 -4.65 1.39 -10.89
N ASP A 64 -3.35 1.69 -11.01
CA ASP A 64 -2.84 3.00 -11.45
C ASP A 64 -2.72 3.15 -12.97
N GLU A 65 -2.86 2.07 -13.74
CA GLU A 65 -2.76 2.11 -15.20
C GLU A 65 -3.79 1.16 -15.86
N PRO A 66 -5.10 1.39 -15.67
CA PRO A 66 -6.14 0.45 -16.07
C PRO A 66 -6.39 0.41 -17.59
N GLY A 67 -5.65 1.21 -18.37
CA GLY A 67 -5.78 1.32 -19.81
C GLY A 67 -6.80 2.37 -20.29
N PRO A 68 -7.03 2.45 -21.61
CA PRO A 68 -7.78 3.54 -22.22
C PRO A 68 -9.24 3.62 -21.75
N GLY A 69 -9.68 4.82 -21.39
CA GLY A 69 -11.08 5.09 -21.02
C GLY A 69 -11.45 4.75 -19.58
N LEU A 70 -10.52 4.20 -18.80
CA LEU A 70 -10.69 3.96 -17.37
C LEU A 70 -9.91 4.99 -16.55
N LYS A 71 -10.41 5.28 -15.35
CA LYS A 71 -9.78 6.24 -14.43
C LYS A 71 -8.75 5.49 -13.58
N PRO A 72 -7.46 5.89 -13.60
CA PRO A 72 -6.46 5.31 -12.70
C PRO A 72 -6.67 5.76 -11.27
N ASP A 73 -6.36 4.88 -10.33
CA ASP A 73 -6.29 5.21 -8.91
C ASP A 73 -4.90 5.69 -8.53
N SER A 74 -4.84 6.75 -7.73
CA SER A 74 -3.62 7.09 -7.02
C SER A 74 -3.51 6.24 -5.76
N PHE A 75 -2.31 6.09 -5.19
CA PHE A 75 -2.14 5.43 -3.89
C PHE A 75 -2.98 6.12 -2.82
N GLU A 76 -3.10 7.44 -2.88
CA GLU A 76 -3.91 8.22 -1.95
C GLU A 76 -5.41 7.96 -2.13
N SER A 77 -5.94 7.96 -3.37
CA SER A 77 -7.36 7.72 -3.61
C SER A 77 -7.76 6.30 -3.24
N TYR A 78 -6.91 5.33 -3.58
CA TYR A 78 -7.13 3.93 -3.24
C TYR A 78 -7.08 3.72 -1.72
N LEU A 79 -6.04 4.19 -1.04
CA LEU A 79 -5.93 4.10 0.42
C LEU A 79 -7.15 4.72 1.11
N LYS A 80 -7.59 5.89 0.63
CA LYS A 80 -8.77 6.57 1.18
C LYS A 80 -10.03 5.74 1.02
N ASN A 81 -10.28 5.21 -0.18
CA ASN A 81 -11.42 4.34 -0.44
C ASN A 81 -11.38 3.08 0.45
N TRP A 82 -10.24 2.39 0.49
CA TRP A 82 -10.06 1.18 1.27
C TRP A 82 -10.26 1.41 2.79
N VAL A 83 -9.76 2.52 3.32
CA VAL A 83 -9.94 2.87 4.74
C VAL A 83 -11.39 3.25 5.03
N GLN A 84 -11.98 4.15 4.24
CA GLN A 84 -13.26 4.77 4.58
C GLN A 84 -14.47 3.91 4.19
N ASN A 85 -14.39 3.20 3.07
CA ASN A 85 -15.53 2.48 2.49
C ASN A 85 -15.44 0.97 2.73
N GLU A 86 -14.22 0.43 2.83
CA GLU A 86 -14.00 -1.02 3.03
C GLU A 86 -13.55 -1.38 4.44
N SER A 87 -13.43 -0.38 5.33
CA SER A 87 -13.00 -0.58 6.72
C SER A 87 -11.69 -1.36 6.85
N CYS A 88 -10.73 -1.09 5.96
CA CYS A 88 -9.44 -1.77 5.92
C CYS A 88 -9.56 -3.31 5.78
N LYS A 89 -10.49 -3.79 4.95
CA LYS A 89 -10.64 -5.21 4.66
C LYS A 89 -9.37 -5.73 3.97
N TRP A 90 -8.66 -6.66 4.63
CA TRP A 90 -7.46 -7.24 4.06
C TRP A 90 -7.75 -8.05 2.79
N PHE A 91 -6.90 -7.92 1.78
CA PHE A 91 -7.01 -8.69 0.54
C PHE A 91 -6.80 -10.19 0.78
N GLU A 92 -5.78 -10.56 1.55
CA GLU A 92 -5.59 -11.92 2.06
C GLU A 92 -5.81 -11.94 3.58
N PRO A 93 -7.03 -12.29 4.06
CA PRO A 93 -7.37 -12.24 5.47
C PRO A 93 -6.45 -13.10 6.36
N LYS A 94 -5.89 -14.19 5.83
CA LYS A 94 -5.01 -15.10 6.57
C LYS A 94 -3.65 -14.48 6.90
N SER A 95 -3.26 -13.46 6.15
CA SER A 95 -2.01 -12.71 6.36
C SER A 95 -2.15 -11.57 7.37
N LYS A 96 -3.37 -11.25 7.81
CA LYS A 96 -3.65 -10.14 8.73
C LYS A 96 -3.13 -10.45 10.15
N PRO A 97 -2.23 -9.63 10.71
CA PRO A 97 -1.84 -9.76 12.11
C PRO A 97 -3.03 -9.54 13.07
N THR A 98 -3.05 -10.26 14.20
CA THR A 98 -4.14 -10.15 15.19
C THR A 98 -4.30 -8.73 15.74
N ASP A 99 -3.20 -8.09 16.12
CA ASP A 99 -3.18 -6.73 16.67
C ASP A 99 -2.89 -5.66 15.60
N TRP A 100 -3.34 -5.92 14.37
CA TRP A 100 -3.05 -5.06 13.24
C TRP A 100 -3.71 -3.68 13.36
N ASP A 101 -2.97 -2.66 12.94
CA ASP A 101 -3.30 -1.26 13.08
C ASP A 101 -2.73 -0.46 11.91
N ILE A 102 -3.60 0.16 11.11
CA ILE A 102 -3.19 0.91 9.92
C ILE A 102 -2.28 2.10 10.23
N VAL A 103 -2.48 2.79 11.37
CA VAL A 103 -1.64 3.94 11.73
C VAL A 103 -0.24 3.44 12.06
N LYS A 104 -0.12 2.37 12.85
CA LYS A 104 1.18 1.77 13.17
C LYS A 104 1.88 1.23 11.92
N GLN A 105 1.15 0.66 10.97
CA GLN A 105 1.72 0.15 9.72
C GLN A 105 2.32 1.29 8.87
N LEU A 106 1.58 2.38 8.67
CA LEU A 106 2.07 3.54 7.91
C LEU A 106 3.28 4.19 8.61
N GLU A 107 3.21 4.36 9.93
CA GLU A 107 4.31 4.94 10.72
C GLU A 107 5.58 4.07 10.67
N ALA A 108 5.44 2.74 10.81
CA ALA A 108 6.56 1.80 10.69
C ALA A 108 7.19 1.81 9.29
N ALA A 109 6.39 2.03 8.25
CA ALA A 109 6.85 2.19 6.88
C ALA A 109 7.45 3.58 6.59
N GLY A 110 7.41 4.54 7.53
CA GLY A 110 7.84 5.92 7.26
C GLY A 110 6.94 6.69 6.29
N ILE A 111 5.69 6.25 6.13
CA ILE A 111 4.68 6.91 5.30
C ILE A 111 3.84 7.84 6.18
N SER A 112 3.60 9.07 5.72
CA SER A 112 2.74 10.01 6.43
C SER A 112 1.32 9.45 6.60
N VAL A 113 0.77 9.53 7.81
CA VAL A 113 -0.59 9.08 8.12
C VAL A 113 -1.58 10.19 7.76
N PRO A 114 -2.50 9.99 6.78
CA PRO A 114 -3.51 10.99 6.46
C PRO A 114 -4.47 11.25 7.62
N GLU A 115 -4.91 12.50 7.77
CA GLU A 115 -5.76 12.91 8.90
C GLU A 115 -7.08 12.13 8.96
N TYR A 116 -7.66 11.77 7.81
CA TYR A 116 -8.89 10.98 7.77
C TYR A 116 -8.73 9.58 8.41
N ILE A 117 -7.51 9.01 8.41
CA ILE A 117 -7.21 7.74 9.09
C ILE A 117 -7.15 7.95 10.60
N ARG A 118 -6.51 9.03 11.06
CA ARG A 118 -6.44 9.39 12.48
C ARG A 118 -7.84 9.61 13.06
N LEU A 119 -8.71 10.31 12.32
CA LEU A 119 -10.10 10.56 12.71
C LEU A 119 -10.96 9.29 12.72
N ALA A 120 -10.84 8.43 11.71
CA ALA A 120 -11.58 7.16 11.65
C ALA A 120 -11.33 6.28 12.90
N ARG A 121 -10.08 6.27 13.41
CA ARG A 121 -9.74 5.55 14.64
C ARG A 121 -10.42 6.12 15.88
N GLN A 122 -10.46 7.44 16.04
CA GLN A 122 -11.08 8.09 17.20
C GLN A 122 -12.57 7.78 17.30
N LEU A 123 -13.24 7.53 16.17
CA LEU A 123 -14.66 7.15 16.12
C LEU A 123 -14.89 5.68 16.52
N THR A 124 -13.96 4.78 16.16
CA THR A 124 -14.05 3.35 16.55
C THR A 124 -13.66 3.05 18.00
N GLY A 125 -12.93 3.96 18.66
CA GLY A 125 -12.47 3.82 20.05
C GLY A 125 -13.45 4.33 21.11
N LYS A 126 -14.59 4.89 20.71
CA LYS A 126 -15.70 5.22 21.63
C LYS A 126 -16.61 4.01 21.79
N LYS A 127 -16.24 3.10 22.68
CA LYS A 127 -17.17 2.16 23.32
C LYS A 127 -17.25 2.48 24.80
#